data_AF-A0A0N4WHK3-F1
#
_entry.id   AF-A0A0N4WHK3-F1
#
_cell.length_a   1.000
_cell.length_b   1.000
_cell.length_c   1.000
_cell.angle_alpha   90.00
_cell.angle_beta   90.00
_cell.angle_gamma   90.00
#
_symmetry.space_group_name_H-M   'P 1'
#
loop_
_entity.id
_entity.type
_entity.pdbx_description
1 polymer ?
#
loop_
_entity_poly.entity_id
_entity_poly.type
_entity_poly.pdbx_seq_one_letter_code
_entity_poly.pdbx_strand_id
1 'polypeptide(L)'
;MRGGIQTTIAKTFKALQEKLKGWHSFGIWVIVWPIDPNWEKAEITEITTECAQHFQEGARIVSAWTPCSHENAQAWRRMYDVWSTLDETLEKGAGKEQFRATASTKLIGGKAYVELGSPETCWQFLEKYAGVANTRYLYENIRMITSSIMIPPMHAPPRTSATRRGGMFGKDDLVGLPSKS
;
A
#
# COMPACT_ATOMS: atom_id res chain seq x y z
N MET A 1 -3.12 -15.30 16.76
CA MET A 1 -2.81 -15.19 15.32
C MET A 1 -1.52 -14.41 15.17
N ARG A 2 -0.52 -14.94 14.43
CA ARG A 2 0.68 -14.17 14.09
C ARG A 2 0.28 -13.19 13.00
N GLY A 3 0.06 -11.93 13.36
CA GLY A 3 -0.11 -10.84 12.40
C GLY A 3 1.12 -10.72 11.51
N GLY A 4 0.90 -10.54 10.22
CA GLY A 4 1.96 -10.42 9.22
C GLY A 4 1.39 -9.84 7.93
N ILE A 5 2.26 -9.25 7.12
CA ILE A 5 1.90 -8.73 5.80
C ILE A 5 2.23 -9.79 4.77
N GLN A 6 1.24 -10.14 3.96
CA GLN A 6 1.41 -10.99 2.79
C GLN A 6 1.34 -10.13 1.54
N THR A 7 2.26 -10.36 0.61
CA THR A 7 2.35 -9.61 -0.65
C THR A 7 2.34 -10.58 -1.81
N THR A 8 1.52 -10.31 -2.82
CA THR A 8 1.50 -11.02 -4.10
C THR A 8 1.41 -10.01 -5.23
N ILE A 9 1.91 -10.39 -6.41
CA ILE A 9 1.75 -9.60 -7.62
C ILE A 9 0.63 -10.24 -8.44
N ALA A 10 -0.36 -9.44 -8.84
CA ALA A 10 -1.39 -9.80 -9.80
C ALA A 10 -1.29 -8.82 -10.98
N LYS A 11 -1.09 -9.34 -12.19
CA LYS A 11 -0.90 -8.52 -13.40
C LYS A 11 -2.19 -8.32 -14.21
N THR A 12 -3.24 -9.06 -13.89
CA THR A 12 -4.56 -9.03 -14.55
C THR A 12 -5.66 -8.99 -13.50
N PHE A 13 -6.86 -8.54 -13.88
CA PHE A 13 -8.00 -8.58 -12.96
C PHE A 13 -8.40 -10.00 -12.59
N LYS A 14 -8.38 -10.93 -13.53
CA LYS A 14 -8.55 -12.37 -13.24
C LYS A 14 -7.60 -12.89 -12.16
N ALA A 15 -6.31 -12.59 -12.29
CA ALA A 15 -5.32 -13.02 -11.30
C ALA A 15 -5.55 -12.34 -9.94
N LEU A 16 -5.96 -11.06 -9.93
CA LEU A 16 -6.28 -10.35 -8.69
C LEU A 16 -7.48 -11.00 -8.00
N GLN A 17 -8.55 -11.25 -8.73
CA GLN A 17 -9.76 -11.91 -8.26
C GLN A 17 -9.46 -13.28 -7.61
N GLU A 18 -8.65 -14.12 -8.25
CA GLU A 18 -8.23 -15.42 -7.69
C GLU A 18 -7.47 -15.27 -6.36
N LYS A 19 -6.68 -14.19 -6.20
CA LYS A 19 -5.97 -13.92 -4.94
C LYS A 19 -6.92 -13.45 -3.84
N LEU A 20 -7.85 -12.55 -4.14
CA LEU A 20 -8.80 -12.02 -3.16
C LEU A 20 -9.67 -13.14 -2.56
N LYS A 21 -10.12 -14.09 -3.38
CA LYS A 21 -10.84 -15.30 -2.92
C LYS A 21 -10.09 -16.10 -1.84
N GLY A 22 -8.75 -16.08 -1.87
CA GLY A 22 -7.91 -16.76 -0.89
C GLY A 22 -7.54 -15.92 0.34
N TRP A 23 -7.94 -14.65 0.39
CA TRP A 23 -7.43 -13.64 1.34
C TRP A 23 -8.45 -13.18 2.39
N HIS A 24 -9.59 -13.87 2.52
CA HIS A 24 -10.66 -13.54 3.49
C HIS A 24 -10.19 -13.43 4.96
N SER A 25 -9.03 -14.02 5.31
CA SER A 25 -8.53 -14.06 6.69
C SER A 25 -7.76 -12.79 7.08
N PHE A 26 -7.45 -11.93 6.12
CA PHE A 26 -6.74 -10.66 6.34
C PHE A 26 -7.74 -9.54 6.58
N GLY A 27 -7.78 -8.93 7.77
CA GLY A 27 -8.73 -7.84 8.05
C GLY A 27 -8.48 -6.51 7.33
N ILE A 28 -7.40 -6.39 6.55
CA ILE A 28 -7.10 -5.22 5.73
C ILE A 28 -6.53 -5.69 4.39
N TRP A 29 -7.14 -5.26 3.28
CA TRP A 29 -6.58 -5.43 1.95
C TRP A 29 -6.03 -4.11 1.42
N VAL A 30 -4.81 -4.16 0.88
CA VAL A 30 -4.24 -3.06 0.09
C VAL A 30 -4.17 -3.54 -1.36
N ILE A 31 -4.98 -2.93 -2.21
CA ILE A 31 -5.15 -3.33 -3.61
C ILE A 31 -4.54 -2.27 -4.50
N VAL A 32 -3.54 -2.67 -5.29
CA VAL A 32 -3.01 -1.85 -6.39
C VAL A 32 -3.65 -2.34 -7.67
N TRP A 33 -4.44 -1.51 -8.35
CA TRP A 33 -5.19 -1.95 -9.52
C TRP A 33 -4.27 -2.27 -10.70
N PRO A 34 -4.40 -3.44 -11.35
CA PRO A 34 -3.54 -3.84 -12.45
C PRO A 34 -3.81 -3.01 -13.71
N ILE A 35 -2.76 -2.82 -14.53
CA ILE A 35 -2.92 -2.34 -15.90
C ILE A 35 -3.24 -3.54 -16.78
N ASP A 36 -4.53 -3.75 -17.03
CA ASP A 36 -5.02 -4.91 -17.78
C ASP A 36 -5.92 -4.45 -18.94
N PRO A 37 -5.38 -4.34 -20.16
CA PRO A 37 -6.16 -3.89 -21.31
C PRO A 37 -7.20 -4.91 -21.80
N ASN A 38 -7.13 -6.16 -21.33
CA ASN A 38 -8.00 -7.25 -21.77
C ASN A 38 -8.99 -7.66 -20.67
N TRP A 39 -9.29 -6.74 -19.74
CA TRP A 39 -10.21 -6.99 -18.64
C TRP A 39 -11.60 -7.35 -19.15
N GLU A 40 -12.29 -8.22 -18.41
CA GLU A 40 -13.68 -8.57 -18.67
C GLU A 40 -14.61 -8.05 -17.57
N LYS A 41 -15.83 -7.65 -17.93
CA LYS A 41 -16.82 -7.16 -16.96
C LYS A 41 -17.12 -8.19 -15.87
N ALA A 42 -17.07 -9.48 -16.19
CA ALA A 42 -17.26 -10.56 -15.23
C ALA A 42 -16.20 -10.50 -14.12
N GLU A 43 -14.92 -10.32 -14.47
CA GLU A 43 -13.80 -10.23 -13.53
C GLU A 43 -13.98 -9.04 -12.56
N ILE A 44 -14.35 -7.88 -13.10
CA ILE A 44 -14.62 -6.67 -12.31
C ILE A 44 -15.79 -6.90 -11.33
N THR A 45 -16.86 -7.55 -11.81
CA THR A 45 -18.05 -7.86 -10.99
C THR A 45 -17.73 -8.83 -9.86
N GLU A 46 -16.90 -9.83 -10.13
CA GLU A 46 -16.47 -10.76 -9.09
C GLU A 46 -15.56 -10.07 -8.07
N ILE A 47 -14.62 -9.22 -8.51
CA ILE A 47 -13.77 -8.44 -7.59
C ILE A 47 -14.61 -7.56 -6.67
N THR A 48 -15.60 -6.83 -7.19
CA THR A 48 -16.45 -5.97 -6.36
C THR A 48 -17.32 -6.77 -5.40
N THR A 49 -17.72 -7.98 -5.79
CA THR A 49 -18.44 -8.92 -4.92
C THR A 49 -17.56 -9.40 -3.77
N GLU A 50 -16.32 -9.81 -4.04
CA GLU A 50 -15.36 -10.20 -2.99
C GLU A 50 -15.08 -9.03 -2.03
N CYS A 51 -14.91 -7.81 -2.54
CA CYS A 51 -14.72 -6.62 -1.71
C CYS A 51 -15.96 -6.32 -0.85
N ALA A 52 -17.17 -6.46 -1.41
CA ALA A 52 -18.41 -6.25 -0.66
C ALA A 52 -18.56 -7.26 0.49
N GLN A 53 -18.28 -8.54 0.22
CA GLN A 53 -18.23 -9.58 1.25
C GLN A 53 -17.21 -9.23 2.34
N HIS A 54 -16.03 -8.76 1.94
CA HIS A 54 -14.98 -8.35 2.87
C HIS A 54 -15.43 -7.19 3.78
N PHE A 55 -16.17 -6.22 3.25
CA PHE A 55 -16.76 -5.15 4.07
C PHE A 55 -17.82 -5.67 5.04
N GLN A 56 -18.65 -6.65 4.66
CA GLN A 56 -19.64 -7.26 5.55
C GLN A 56 -18.99 -7.95 6.75
N GLU A 57 -17.78 -8.47 6.59
CA GLU A 57 -16.97 -9.07 7.65
C GLU A 57 -16.29 -8.02 8.56
N GLY A 58 -16.54 -6.73 8.34
CA GLY A 58 -15.98 -5.62 9.12
C GLY A 58 -14.54 -5.26 8.73
N ALA A 59 -14.04 -5.81 7.64
CA ALA A 59 -12.69 -5.56 7.17
C ALA A 59 -12.58 -4.23 6.40
N ARG A 60 -11.35 -3.86 6.04
CA ARG A 60 -11.03 -2.57 5.42
C ARG A 60 -10.26 -2.76 4.11
N ILE A 61 -10.48 -1.87 3.16
CA ILE A 61 -9.82 -1.88 1.87
C ILE A 61 -9.20 -0.51 1.61
N VAL A 62 -7.96 -0.53 1.15
CA VAL A 62 -7.27 0.64 0.61
C VAL A 62 -6.92 0.34 -0.84
N SER A 63 -7.40 1.17 -1.76
CA SER A 63 -7.07 1.06 -3.17
C SER A 63 -6.02 2.09 -3.57
N ALA A 64 -5.19 1.71 -4.53
CA ALA A 64 -4.20 2.57 -5.17
C ALA A 64 -4.13 2.24 -6.66
N TRP A 65 -3.84 3.25 -7.47
CA TRP A 65 -3.63 3.04 -8.90
C TRP A 65 -2.18 2.67 -9.17
N THR A 66 -1.95 1.80 -10.15
CA THR A 66 -0.59 1.43 -10.56
C THR A 66 0.19 2.69 -10.99
N PRO A 67 1.49 2.83 -10.66
CA PRO A 67 2.25 3.99 -11.07
C PRO A 67 2.33 4.19 -12.59
N CYS A 68 2.23 5.46 -13.01
CA CYS A 68 2.26 5.85 -14.41
C CYS A 68 3.69 6.18 -14.84
N SER A 69 4.19 5.51 -15.88
CA SER A 69 5.49 5.76 -16.50
C SER A 69 5.33 6.09 -17.97
N HIS A 70 6.40 6.55 -18.62
CA HIS A 70 6.39 6.77 -20.07
C HIS A 70 6.03 5.49 -20.85
N GLU A 71 6.50 4.33 -20.38
CA GLU A 71 6.30 3.03 -21.03
C GLU A 71 4.85 2.55 -20.98
N ASN A 72 4.14 2.82 -19.89
CA ASN A 72 2.78 2.30 -19.68
C ASN A 72 1.67 3.36 -19.88
N ALA A 73 2.02 4.64 -20.11
CA ALA A 73 1.09 5.76 -20.11
C ALA A 73 -0.16 5.57 -20.98
N GLN A 74 -0.02 4.96 -22.16
CA GLN A 74 -1.16 4.72 -23.05
C GLN A 74 -2.13 3.70 -22.47
N ALA A 75 -1.63 2.56 -21.98
CA ALA A 75 -2.45 1.53 -21.36
C ALA A 75 -3.04 2.05 -20.03
N TRP A 76 -2.25 2.75 -19.24
CA TRP A 76 -2.65 3.39 -17.99
C TRP A 76 -3.87 4.32 -18.19
N ARG A 77 -3.85 5.18 -19.22
CA ARG A 77 -4.98 6.08 -19.52
C ARG A 77 -6.26 5.34 -19.89
N ARG A 78 -6.16 4.18 -20.54
CA ARG A 78 -7.34 3.33 -20.85
C ARG A 78 -7.95 2.72 -19.60
N MET A 79 -7.17 2.58 -18.53
CA MET A 79 -7.64 2.04 -17.25
C MET A 79 -8.27 3.08 -16.35
N TYR A 80 -8.08 4.38 -16.62
CA TYR A 80 -8.55 5.47 -15.77
C TYR A 80 -10.03 5.34 -15.39
N ASP A 81 -10.90 5.16 -16.39
CA ASP A 81 -12.36 5.07 -16.16
C ASP A 81 -12.73 3.80 -15.39
N VAL A 82 -12.01 2.70 -15.64
CA VAL A 82 -12.22 1.41 -14.96
C VAL A 82 -11.87 1.52 -13.48
N TRP A 83 -10.68 2.05 -13.16
CA TRP A 83 -10.23 2.21 -11.78
C TRP A 83 -11.05 3.25 -11.02
N SER A 84 -11.44 4.35 -11.68
CA SER A 84 -12.35 5.34 -11.09
C SER A 84 -13.70 4.71 -10.75
N THR A 85 -14.28 3.94 -11.67
CA THR A 85 -15.55 3.23 -11.45
C THR A 85 -15.44 2.21 -10.32
N LEU A 86 -14.34 1.46 -10.25
CA LEU A 86 -14.05 0.54 -9.15
C LEU A 86 -14.00 1.27 -7.82
N ASP A 87 -13.20 2.33 -7.71
CA ASP A 87 -13.05 3.10 -6.46
C ASP A 87 -14.41 3.69 -6.02
N GLU A 88 -15.18 4.28 -6.93
CA GLU A 88 -16.53 4.79 -6.62
C GLU A 88 -17.49 3.69 -6.19
N THR A 89 -17.41 2.51 -6.81
CA THR A 89 -18.27 1.36 -6.47
C THR A 89 -17.94 0.84 -5.07
N LEU A 90 -16.65 0.74 -4.74
CA LEU A 90 -16.21 0.32 -3.42
C LEU A 90 -16.56 1.36 -2.35
N GLU A 91 -16.41 2.64 -2.64
CA GLU A 91 -16.78 3.71 -1.71
C GLU A 91 -18.28 3.69 -1.38
N LYS A 92 -19.14 3.49 -2.38
CA LYS A 92 -20.60 3.35 -2.18
C LYS A 92 -20.97 2.10 -1.38
N GLY A 93 -20.20 1.03 -1.52
CA GLY A 93 -20.43 -0.25 -0.84
C GLY A 93 -19.84 -0.33 0.57
N ALA A 94 -18.95 0.60 0.95
CA ALA A 94 -18.23 0.56 2.21
C ALA A 94 -18.97 1.30 3.33
N GLY A 95 -18.90 0.74 4.55
CA GLY A 95 -19.26 1.48 5.75
C GLY A 95 -18.23 2.56 6.11
N LYS A 96 -18.52 3.34 7.15
CA LYS A 96 -17.66 4.43 7.62
C LYS A 96 -16.25 3.89 7.90
N GLU A 97 -15.23 4.53 7.32
CA GLU A 97 -13.80 4.21 7.48
C GLU A 97 -13.39 2.81 7.00
N GLN A 98 -14.24 2.09 6.26
CA GLN A 98 -13.89 0.78 5.70
C GLN A 98 -13.17 0.88 4.36
N PHE A 99 -13.36 1.96 3.59
CA PHE A 99 -12.70 2.16 2.30
C PHE A 99 -11.95 3.48 2.22
N ARG A 100 -10.82 3.47 1.52
CA ARG A 100 -10.08 4.67 1.13
C ARG A 100 -9.40 4.46 -0.23
N ALA A 101 -9.82 5.24 -1.22
CA ALA A 101 -9.04 5.42 -2.43
C ALA A 101 -7.87 6.38 -2.16
N THR A 102 -6.73 6.07 -2.75
CA THR A 102 -5.49 6.89 -2.62
C THR A 102 -5.08 7.58 -3.90
N ALA A 103 -5.78 7.29 -5.00
CA ALA A 103 -5.56 7.96 -6.26
C ALA A 103 -5.90 9.45 -6.12
N SER A 104 -5.07 10.28 -6.74
CA SER A 104 -5.24 11.75 -6.81
C SER A 104 -5.39 12.25 -8.23
N THR A 105 -5.32 11.34 -9.21
CA THR A 105 -5.23 11.71 -10.62
C THR A 105 -6.50 12.39 -11.12
N LYS A 106 -6.31 13.44 -11.92
CA LYS A 106 -7.35 14.10 -12.71
C LYS A 106 -6.94 14.17 -14.18
N LEU A 107 -7.84 13.80 -15.08
CA LEU A 107 -7.66 14.01 -16.52
C LEU A 107 -8.27 15.35 -16.95
N ILE A 108 -7.45 16.26 -17.45
CA ILE A 108 -7.88 17.57 -17.97
C ILE A 108 -7.28 17.75 -19.36
N GLY A 109 -8.13 17.85 -20.39
CA GLY A 109 -7.69 18.04 -21.77
C GLY A 109 -6.74 16.92 -22.27
N GLY A 110 -7.00 15.67 -21.88
CA GLY A 110 -6.16 14.52 -22.25
C GLY A 110 -4.82 14.42 -21.52
N LYS A 111 -4.52 15.34 -20.60
CA LYS A 111 -3.33 15.31 -19.74
C LYS A 111 -3.71 14.83 -18.35
N ALA A 112 -2.88 13.96 -17.77
CA ALA A 112 -3.01 13.51 -16.40
C ALA A 112 -2.28 14.48 -15.46
N TYR A 113 -3.00 14.97 -14.46
CA TYR A 113 -2.46 15.75 -13.35
C TYR A 113 -2.57 14.91 -12.10
N VAL A 114 -1.46 14.76 -11.39
CA VAL A 114 -1.32 13.86 -10.26
C VAL A 114 -0.70 14.64 -9.12
N GLU A 115 -1.23 14.47 -7.91
CA GLU A 115 -0.65 15.10 -6.73
C GLU A 115 0.73 14.50 -6.41
N LEU A 116 1.69 15.36 -6.07
CA LEU A 116 3.03 14.90 -5.73
C LEU A 116 2.97 14.00 -4.49
N GLY A 117 3.57 12.82 -4.57
CA GLY A 117 3.60 11.86 -3.47
C GLY A 117 2.40 10.92 -3.44
N SER A 118 1.51 10.99 -4.43
CA SER A 118 0.50 9.94 -4.62
C SER A 118 1.13 8.66 -5.19
N PRO A 119 0.46 7.50 -5.05
CA PRO A 119 0.96 6.22 -5.55
C PRO A 119 1.31 6.28 -7.04
N GLU A 120 0.52 7.00 -7.84
CA GLU A 120 0.69 7.10 -9.29
C GLU A 120 2.05 7.71 -9.70
N THR A 121 2.66 8.52 -8.81
CA THR A 121 3.98 9.16 -9.02
C THR A 121 5.16 8.27 -8.64
N CYS A 122 4.95 7.09 -8.05
CA CYS A 122 6.01 6.22 -7.54
C CYS A 122 6.77 5.42 -8.63
N TRP A 123 6.67 5.81 -9.91
CA TRP A 123 7.25 5.08 -11.06
C TRP A 123 8.78 4.94 -11.00
N GLN A 124 9.46 5.94 -10.44
CA GLN A 124 10.93 5.95 -10.25
C GLN A 124 11.44 4.80 -9.37
N PHE A 125 10.53 4.16 -8.61
CA PHE A 125 10.82 2.99 -7.79
C PHE A 125 10.33 1.70 -8.44
N LEU A 126 9.96 1.67 -9.73
CA LEU A 126 9.49 0.45 -10.42
C LEU A 126 10.33 0.06 -11.65
N GLU A 127 11.03 1.01 -12.28
CA GLU A 127 11.57 0.85 -13.65
C GLU A 127 12.64 -0.24 -13.88
N LYS A 128 13.36 -0.73 -12.86
CA LYS A 128 14.50 -1.65 -13.11
C LYS A 128 14.42 -3.06 -12.55
N TYR A 129 13.54 -3.33 -11.59
CA TYR A 129 13.34 -4.68 -11.04
C TYR A 129 11.90 -4.79 -10.53
N ALA A 130 11.07 -5.64 -11.13
CA ALA A 130 9.79 -6.03 -10.53
C ALA A 130 10.02 -6.97 -9.33
N GLY A 131 10.75 -6.51 -8.30
CA GLY A 131 11.10 -7.24 -7.09
C GLY A 131 10.44 -6.65 -5.84
N VAL A 132 10.45 -7.43 -4.75
CA VAL A 132 9.77 -7.14 -3.46
C VAL A 132 10.10 -5.76 -2.86
N ALA A 133 11.29 -5.23 -3.13
CA ALA A 133 11.73 -3.92 -2.62
C ALA A 133 10.91 -2.74 -3.19
N ASN A 134 10.43 -2.87 -4.43
CA ASN A 134 9.68 -1.81 -5.12
C ASN A 134 8.22 -1.76 -4.65
N THR A 135 7.63 -2.93 -4.41
CA THR A 135 6.32 -3.05 -3.77
C THR A 135 6.32 -2.49 -2.34
N ARG A 136 7.44 -2.59 -1.62
CA ARG A 136 7.58 -2.00 -0.28
C ARG A 136 7.48 -0.48 -0.28
N TYR A 137 8.15 0.20 -1.22
CA TYR A 137 8.11 1.66 -1.26
C TYR A 137 6.69 2.15 -1.55
N LEU A 138 6.03 1.53 -2.52
CA LEU A 138 4.63 1.82 -2.85
C LEU A 138 3.71 1.58 -1.64
N TYR A 139 3.89 0.48 -0.93
CA TYR A 139 3.13 0.17 0.28
C TYR A 139 3.29 1.23 1.38
N GLU A 140 4.53 1.64 1.67
CA GLU A 140 4.78 2.67 2.70
C GLU A 140 4.24 4.04 2.26
N ASN A 141 4.30 4.36 0.97
CA ASN A 141 3.68 5.58 0.42
C ASN A 141 2.15 5.55 0.64
N ILE A 142 1.48 4.46 0.26
CA ILE A 142 0.05 4.23 0.49
C ILE A 142 -0.29 4.33 1.98
N ARG A 143 0.53 3.75 2.85
CA ARG A 143 0.35 3.80 4.30
C ARG A 143 0.43 5.22 4.86
N MET A 144 1.37 6.04 4.38
CA MET A 144 1.51 7.43 4.86
C MET A 144 0.28 8.30 4.50
N ILE A 145 -0.28 8.12 3.30
CA ILE A 145 -1.46 8.87 2.84
C ILE A 145 -2.79 8.32 3.40
N THR A 146 -2.78 7.13 4.00
CA THR A 146 -3.95 6.47 4.62
C THR A 146 -3.79 6.29 6.13
N SER A 147 -3.24 7.32 6.80
CA SER A 147 -3.06 7.31 8.25
C SER A 147 -4.35 7.02 9.04
N SER A 148 -5.53 7.36 8.48
CA SER A 148 -6.83 7.08 9.08
C SER A 148 -7.18 5.58 9.18
N ILE A 149 -6.71 4.73 8.27
CA ILE A 149 -7.05 3.29 8.25
C ILE A 149 -6.08 2.46 9.11
N MET A 150 -4.99 3.07 9.61
CA MET A 150 -4.01 2.46 10.50
C MET A 150 -3.41 1.17 9.90
N ILE A 151 -3.01 1.23 8.62
CA ILE A 151 -2.32 0.12 7.96
C ILE A 151 -1.00 -0.18 8.71
N PRO A 152 -0.72 -1.45 9.06
CA PRO A 152 0.49 -1.80 9.80
C PRO A 152 1.76 -1.48 8.98
N PRO A 153 2.86 -1.05 9.62
CA PRO A 153 4.14 -0.90 8.91
C PRO A 153 4.67 -2.25 8.44
N MET A 154 5.41 -2.27 7.33
CA MET A 154 5.95 -3.52 6.78
C MET A 154 7.00 -4.18 7.69
N HIS A 155 7.58 -3.42 8.61
CA HIS A 155 8.42 -3.90 9.69
C HIS A 155 7.79 -3.56 11.02
N ALA A 156 7.86 -4.48 11.98
CA ALA A 156 7.76 -4.07 13.37
C ALA A 156 8.80 -2.97 13.61
N PRO A 157 8.49 -1.88 14.34
CA PRO A 157 9.54 -0.97 14.80
C PRO A 157 10.65 -1.85 15.40
N PRO A 158 11.94 -1.58 15.10
CA PRO A 158 13.02 -2.39 15.64
C PRO A 158 12.72 -2.56 17.12
N ARG A 159 12.50 -3.81 17.56
CA ARG A 159 12.39 -4.08 18.98
C ARG A 159 13.62 -3.42 19.54
N THR A 160 13.45 -2.40 20.38
CA THR A 160 14.53 -1.97 21.23
C THR A 160 14.90 -3.22 22.00
N SER A 161 15.93 -3.93 21.53
CA SER A 161 16.77 -4.76 22.36
C SER A 161 17.44 -3.78 23.30
N ALA A 162 16.66 -3.23 24.25
CA ALA A 162 17.21 -2.80 25.50
C ALA A 162 17.82 -4.08 26.05
N THR A 163 19.11 -4.27 25.78
CA THR A 163 19.92 -5.16 26.59
C THR A 163 19.65 -4.65 27.99
N ARG A 164 19.11 -5.51 28.84
CA ARG A 164 18.99 -5.28 30.27
C ARG A 164 20.41 -5.23 30.82
N ARG A 165 21.18 -4.19 30.47
CA ARG A 165 22.43 -3.85 31.13
C ARG A 165 21.96 -3.21 32.42
N GLY A 166 22.05 -4.01 33.48
CA GLY A 166 21.95 -3.56 34.85
C GLY A 166 22.76 -2.28 35.04
N GLY A 167 22.20 -1.40 35.85
CA GLY A 167 22.78 -0.10 36.11
C GLY A 167 24.23 -0.19 36.60
N MET A 168 25.00 0.82 36.24
CA MET A 168 26.13 1.26 37.06
C MET A 168 26.37 2.74 36.75
N PHE A 169 25.54 3.61 37.34
CA PHE A 169 25.98 4.98 37.62
C PHE A 169 26.90 4.86 38.83
N GLY A 170 28.19 4.60 38.57
CA GLY A 170 29.23 4.72 39.57
C GLY A 170 29.44 6.19 39.90
N LYS A 171 29.02 6.57 41.09
CA LYS A 171 29.51 7.76 41.78
C LYS A 171 30.76 7.36 42.57
N ASP A 172 31.76 8.24 42.47
CA ASP A 172 32.89 8.46 43.38
C ASP A 172 33.99 7.35 43.37
N ASP A 173 35.30 7.59 43.30
CA ASP A 173 36.15 8.69 43.74
C ASP A 173 37.52 8.72 42.99
N LEU A 174 38.07 9.94 42.85
CA LEU A 174 39.48 10.36 42.93
C LEU A 174 40.61 9.48 42.36
N VAL A 175 41.46 10.06 41.48
CA VAL A 175 42.93 10.24 41.64
C VAL A 175 43.56 10.85 40.37
N GLY A 176 44.27 11.98 40.54
CA GLY A 176 45.57 12.23 39.87
C GLY A 176 45.62 13.04 38.57
N LEU A 177 45.75 14.37 38.68
CA LEU A 177 46.34 15.22 37.63
C LEU A 177 47.87 14.99 37.56
N PRO A 178 48.50 14.94 36.37
CA PRO A 178 49.95 15.09 36.26
C PRO A 178 50.36 16.54 35.99
N SER A 179 51.29 17.05 36.80
CA SER A 179 51.99 18.31 36.62
C SER A 179 52.93 18.26 35.41
N LYS A 180 52.93 19.31 34.59
CA LYS A 180 53.95 19.52 33.55
C LYS A 180 55.24 20.05 34.19
N SER A 181 56.35 19.39 33.88
CA SER A 181 57.73 19.91 33.99
C SER A 181 58.05 20.86 32.85
#